data_AF-A0A368U9J6-F1
#
_entry.id   AF-A0A368U9J6-F1
#
_cell.length_a   1.000
_cell.length_b   1.000
_cell.length_c   1.000
_cell.angle_alpha   90.00
_cell.angle_beta   90.00
_cell.angle_gamma   90.00
#
_symmetry.space_group_name_H-M   'P 1'
#
loop_
_entity.id
_entity.type
_entity.pdbx_description
1 polymer ?
#
loop_
_entity_poly.entity_id
_entity_poly.type
_entity_poly.pdbx_seq_one_letter_code
_entity_poly.pdbx_strand_id
1 'polypeptide(L)'
;MSRYDWEAGTIKIPTRAWVPLKKVLRETHNAQRERVHKLAEQVQPRLAAEFKGKRDTHESAVRFFTFDLAEKLCREESVADLAAELVLESLKEGSAWQTRKITQAMLDTCVGPKATNKTLHYSGGEWDISLDDTARTVHWDVHENNRAVEAARESLMGHTLFKELNRIDYGKQKAMGGVIVGNDEYNQDDCGLGGGGNYETASFGKAGEREGRWHYLT
;
A
#
# COMPACT_ATOMS: atom_id res chain seq x y z
N MET A 1 -13.75 1.13 -16.85
CA MET A 1 -14.88 1.60 -16.03
C MET A 1 -14.33 1.96 -14.67
N SER A 2 -14.76 3.11 -14.14
CA SER A 2 -14.52 3.48 -12.76
C SER A 2 -15.23 2.50 -11.82
N ARG A 3 -14.65 2.29 -10.64
CA ARG A 3 -15.26 1.57 -9.52
C ARG A 3 -14.73 2.19 -8.24
N TYR A 4 -15.51 3.06 -7.61
CA TYR A 4 -15.13 3.61 -6.31
C TYR A 4 -15.43 2.57 -5.24
N ASP A 5 -14.39 2.09 -4.56
CA ASP A 5 -14.48 1.08 -3.52
C ASP A 5 -13.65 1.47 -2.30
N TRP A 6 -14.06 0.96 -1.14
CA TRP A 6 -13.35 1.10 0.12
C TRP A 6 -13.36 -0.22 0.88
N GLU A 7 -12.42 -0.37 1.81
CA GLU A 7 -12.30 -1.58 2.62
C GLU A 7 -11.74 -1.27 3.99
N ALA A 8 -12.33 -1.80 5.06
CA ALA A 8 -11.82 -1.63 6.41
C ALA A 8 -12.07 -2.86 7.29
N GLY A 9 -11.19 -3.10 8.25
CA GLY A 9 -11.36 -4.22 9.17
C GLY A 9 -10.35 -4.25 10.30
N THR A 10 -10.69 -5.00 11.34
CA THR A 10 -9.83 -5.20 12.51
C THR A 10 -9.63 -6.68 12.79
N ILE A 11 -8.39 -7.13 12.81
CA ILE A 11 -8.03 -8.53 12.99
C ILE A 11 -7.21 -8.70 14.27
N LYS A 12 -7.70 -9.49 15.22
CA LYS A 12 -6.99 -9.84 16.45
C LYS A 12 -6.02 -11.00 16.24
N ILE A 13 -4.76 -10.79 16.59
CA ILE A 13 -3.65 -11.70 16.33
C ILE A 13 -3.27 -12.49 17.60
N PRO A 14 -3.08 -13.82 17.50
CA PRO A 14 -2.55 -14.62 18.60
C PRO A 14 -1.16 -14.16 19.04
N THR A 15 -0.86 -14.23 20.34
CA THR A 15 0.40 -13.77 20.93
C THR A 15 1.64 -14.33 20.21
N ARG A 16 1.64 -15.62 19.87
CA ARG A 16 2.77 -16.30 19.19
C ARG A 16 3.03 -15.78 17.76
N ALA A 17 2.02 -15.22 17.11
CA ALA A 17 2.09 -14.75 15.73
C ALA A 17 2.36 -13.24 15.63
N TRP A 18 2.14 -12.49 16.70
CA TRP A 18 2.25 -11.03 16.70
C TRP A 18 3.64 -10.51 16.35
N VAL A 19 4.67 -10.97 17.06
CA VAL A 19 6.06 -10.53 16.82
C VAL A 19 6.55 -10.93 15.42
N PRO A 20 6.33 -12.18 14.93
CA PRO A 20 6.63 -12.55 13.55
C PRO A 20 5.94 -11.65 12.51
N LEU A 21 4.65 -11.38 12.66
CA LEU A 21 3.90 -10.51 11.74
C LEU A 21 4.53 -9.12 11.64
N LYS A 22 4.77 -8.46 12.78
CA LYS A 22 5.42 -7.13 12.82
C LYS A 22 6.80 -7.14 12.16
N LYS A 23 7.56 -8.22 12.35
CA LYS A 23 8.89 -8.37 11.74
C LYS A 23 8.78 -8.42 10.22
N VAL A 24 7.86 -9.23 9.67
CA VAL A 24 7.68 -9.36 8.22
C VAL A 24 7.22 -8.05 7.59
N LEU A 25 6.27 -7.33 8.20
CA LEU A 25 5.82 -6.02 7.70
C LEU A 25 6.97 -5.00 7.65
N ARG A 26 7.76 -4.92 8.74
CA ARG A 26 8.93 -4.04 8.79
C ARG A 26 9.97 -4.39 7.72
N GLU A 27 10.29 -5.67 7.57
CA GLU A 27 11.27 -6.14 6.60
C GLU A 27 10.82 -5.85 5.17
N THR A 28 9.52 -6.04 4.89
CA THR A 28 8.91 -5.76 3.60
C THR A 28 8.95 -4.27 3.26
N HIS A 29 8.52 -3.40 4.17
CA HIS A 29 8.59 -1.94 4.01
C HIS A 29 10.03 -1.47 3.72
N ASN A 30 10.98 -1.94 4.53
CA ASN A 30 12.38 -1.57 4.36
C ASN A 30 12.99 -2.11 3.06
N ALA A 31 12.57 -3.30 2.61
CA ALA A 31 12.99 -3.86 1.34
C ALA A 31 12.41 -3.05 0.16
N GLN A 32 11.14 -2.62 0.23
CA GLN A 32 10.52 -1.76 -0.77
C GLN A 32 11.29 -0.43 -0.87
N ARG A 33 11.53 0.22 0.26
CA ARG A 33 12.28 1.48 0.35
C ARG A 33 13.66 1.37 -0.31
N GLU A 34 14.38 0.28 -0.04
CA GLU A 34 15.69 0.01 -0.65
C GLU A 34 15.60 -0.19 -2.17
N ARG A 35 14.56 -0.89 -2.64
CA ARG A 35 14.34 -1.11 -4.08
C ARG A 35 14.00 0.19 -4.80
N VAL A 36 13.13 1.01 -4.23
CA VAL A 36 12.77 2.34 -4.74
C VAL A 36 14.03 3.21 -4.86
N HIS A 37 14.84 3.26 -3.80
CA HIS A 37 16.08 4.05 -3.82
C HIS A 37 17.05 3.59 -4.92
N LYS A 38 17.31 2.27 -5.01
CA LYS A 38 18.17 1.69 -6.05
C LYS A 38 17.67 1.92 -7.46
N LEU A 39 16.35 1.91 -7.66
CA LEU A 39 15.76 2.18 -8.98
C LEU A 39 15.90 3.66 -9.33
N ALA A 40 15.62 4.56 -8.39
CA ALA A 40 15.78 6.00 -8.59
C ALA A 40 17.24 6.38 -8.93
N GLU A 41 18.23 5.77 -8.27
CA GLU A 41 19.65 5.94 -8.59
C GLU A 41 20.02 5.49 -10.02
N GLN A 42 19.26 4.57 -10.62
CA GLN A 42 19.42 4.15 -12.02
C GLN A 42 18.70 5.08 -13.01
N VAL A 43 17.56 5.65 -12.60
CA VAL A 43 16.74 6.54 -13.43
C VAL A 43 17.40 7.92 -13.57
N GLN A 44 17.90 8.51 -12.47
CA GLN A 44 18.53 9.84 -12.47
C GLN A 44 19.60 10.06 -13.56
N PRO A 45 20.64 9.21 -13.72
CA PRO A 45 21.68 9.45 -14.72
C PRO A 45 21.15 9.35 -16.16
N ARG A 46 20.13 8.53 -16.40
CA ARG A 46 19.51 8.37 -17.72
C ARG A 46 18.62 9.56 -18.06
N LEU A 47 17.87 10.08 -17.08
CA LEU A 47 17.15 11.33 -17.22
C LEU A 47 18.10 12.48 -17.57
N ALA A 48 19.20 12.59 -16.81
CA ALA A 48 20.21 13.60 -17.06
C ALA A 48 20.82 13.48 -18.46
N ALA A 49 21.08 12.25 -18.94
CA ALA A 49 21.59 12.01 -20.29
C ALA A 49 20.59 12.39 -21.38
N GLU A 50 19.31 12.05 -21.21
CA GLU A 50 18.24 12.29 -22.19
C GLU A 50 17.99 13.79 -22.41
N PHE A 51 18.01 14.60 -21.35
CA PHE A 51 17.66 16.01 -21.42
C PHE A 51 18.88 16.95 -21.46
N LYS A 52 20.10 16.41 -21.42
CA LYS A 52 21.33 17.21 -21.48
C LYS A 52 21.37 18.06 -22.74
N GLY A 53 21.47 19.39 -22.55
CA GLY A 53 21.60 20.34 -23.65
C GLY A 53 20.31 20.66 -24.39
N LYS A 54 19.19 20.02 -24.05
CA LYS A 54 17.87 20.41 -24.57
C LYS A 54 17.45 21.74 -23.93
N ARG A 55 17.02 22.68 -24.78
CA ARG A 55 16.41 23.95 -24.37
C ARG A 55 14.89 23.76 -24.29
N ASP A 56 14.21 24.61 -23.51
CA ASP A 56 12.75 24.67 -23.42
C ASP A 56 12.08 23.30 -23.12
N THR A 57 12.73 22.50 -22.29
CA THR A 57 12.19 21.20 -21.87
C THR A 57 10.98 21.40 -20.96
N HIS A 58 9.83 20.91 -21.41
CA HIS A 58 8.59 20.97 -20.64
C HIS A 58 8.61 19.94 -19.50
N GLU A 59 8.10 20.33 -18.33
CA GLU A 59 8.05 19.47 -17.13
C GLU A 59 7.30 18.16 -17.37
N SER A 60 6.19 18.20 -18.12
CA SER A 60 5.45 16.99 -18.46
C SER A 60 6.28 15.98 -19.26
N ALA A 61 7.18 16.43 -20.14
CA ALA A 61 8.05 15.52 -20.90
C ALA A 61 9.04 14.80 -19.98
N VAL A 62 9.55 15.50 -18.96
CA VAL A 62 10.42 14.94 -17.92
C VAL A 62 9.65 13.94 -17.08
N ARG A 63 8.44 14.30 -16.64
CA ARG A 63 7.54 13.40 -15.88
C ARG A 63 7.26 12.12 -16.68
N PHE A 64 6.74 12.23 -17.90
CA PHE A 64 6.43 11.07 -18.74
C PHE A 64 7.66 10.18 -18.98
N PHE A 65 8.81 10.77 -19.33
CA PHE A 65 10.03 10.00 -19.51
C PHE A 65 10.46 9.28 -18.22
N THR A 66 10.33 9.94 -17.06
CA THR A 66 10.76 9.38 -15.77
C THR A 66 9.93 8.17 -15.40
N PHE A 67 8.60 8.26 -15.52
CA PHE A 67 7.68 7.14 -15.26
C PHE A 67 7.89 5.98 -16.24
N ASP A 68 7.86 6.26 -17.55
CA ASP A 68 8.09 5.25 -18.60
C ASP A 68 9.44 4.54 -18.45
N LEU A 69 10.49 5.26 -18.08
CA LEU A 69 11.80 4.68 -17.83
C LEU A 69 11.81 3.81 -16.56
N ALA A 70 11.16 4.24 -15.48
CA ALA A 70 11.10 3.47 -14.24
C ALA A 70 10.35 2.15 -14.45
N GLU A 71 9.21 2.17 -15.14
CA GLU A 71 8.43 0.97 -15.51
C GLU A 71 9.23 0.01 -16.39
N LYS A 72 9.97 0.53 -17.38
CA LYS A 72 10.86 -0.29 -18.22
C LYS A 72 11.97 -0.98 -17.44
N LEU A 73 12.42 -0.38 -16.35
CA LEU A 73 13.49 -0.90 -15.49
C LEU A 73 12.97 -1.79 -14.36
N CYS A 74 11.71 -1.65 -13.96
CA CYS A 74 11.10 -2.42 -12.89
C CYS A 74 9.66 -2.80 -13.22
N ARG A 75 9.40 -4.11 -13.30
CA ARG A 75 8.05 -4.65 -13.56
C ARG A 75 7.07 -4.47 -12.41
N GLU A 76 7.55 -4.13 -11.21
CA GLU A 76 6.69 -3.91 -10.05
C GLU A 76 6.28 -2.44 -10.05
N GLU A 77 5.06 -2.19 -10.51
CA GLU A 77 4.48 -0.86 -10.73
C GLU A 77 4.63 0.04 -9.49
N SER A 78 4.24 -0.44 -8.31
CA SER A 78 4.39 0.34 -7.06
C SER A 78 5.83 0.76 -6.74
N VAL A 79 6.84 0.00 -7.17
CA VAL A 79 8.26 0.37 -7.00
C VAL A 79 8.69 1.35 -8.09
N ALA A 80 8.22 1.17 -9.32
CA ALA A 80 8.48 2.05 -10.44
C ALA A 80 7.92 3.46 -10.19
N ASP A 81 6.67 3.57 -9.77
CA ASP A 81 5.99 4.84 -9.49
C ASP A 81 6.67 5.60 -8.36
N LEU A 82 6.93 4.94 -7.23
CA LEU A 82 7.61 5.56 -6.10
C LEU A 82 9.04 6.00 -6.45
N ALA A 83 9.74 5.24 -7.33
CA ALA A 83 11.06 5.64 -7.79
C ALA A 83 11.00 6.85 -8.74
N ALA A 84 9.99 6.91 -9.61
CA ALA A 84 9.77 8.05 -10.48
C ALA A 84 9.46 9.30 -9.66
N GLU A 85 8.53 9.21 -8.69
CA GLU A 85 8.20 10.32 -7.78
C GLU A 85 9.42 10.75 -6.96
N LEU A 86 10.25 9.83 -6.48
CA LEU A 86 11.50 10.15 -5.80
C LEU A 86 12.50 10.91 -6.68
N VAL A 87 12.56 10.57 -7.98
CA VAL A 87 13.38 11.30 -8.95
C VAL A 87 12.81 12.70 -9.19
N LEU A 88 11.50 12.85 -9.28
CA LEU A 88 10.86 14.16 -9.45
C LEU A 88 11.04 15.06 -8.22
N GLU A 89 10.91 14.51 -7.02
CA GLU A 89 11.20 15.20 -5.75
C GLU A 89 12.69 15.62 -5.65
N SER A 90 13.57 14.92 -6.37
CA SER A 90 14.98 15.27 -6.47
C SER A 90 15.28 16.37 -7.49
N LEU A 91 14.30 16.90 -8.25
CA LEU A 91 14.56 18.00 -9.17
C LEU A 91 15.05 19.25 -8.44
N LYS A 92 15.97 19.99 -9.07
CA LYS A 92 16.45 21.28 -8.56
C LYS A 92 15.39 22.34 -8.84
N GLU A 93 15.19 23.22 -7.88
CA GLU A 93 14.31 24.38 -8.04
C GLU A 93 14.71 25.19 -9.29
N GLY A 94 13.72 25.53 -10.11
CA GLY A 94 13.93 26.24 -11.38
C GLY A 94 14.55 25.41 -12.50
N SER A 95 14.77 24.10 -12.32
CA SER A 95 15.23 23.20 -13.39
C SER A 95 14.16 22.19 -13.77
N ALA A 96 13.94 22.03 -15.08
CA ALA A 96 13.00 21.03 -15.59
C ALA A 96 13.51 19.59 -15.41
N TRP A 97 14.83 19.35 -15.43
CA TRP A 97 15.38 17.98 -15.48
C TRP A 97 16.63 17.74 -14.64
N GLN A 98 17.30 18.79 -14.15
CA GLN A 98 18.49 18.59 -13.33
C GLN A 98 18.10 18.13 -11.94
N THR A 99 18.64 17.01 -11.51
CA THR A 99 18.40 16.47 -10.18
C THR A 99 19.51 16.84 -9.20
N ARG A 100 19.15 16.86 -7.92
CA ARG A 100 20.07 16.83 -6.78
C ARG A 100 20.27 15.38 -6.33
N LYS A 101 21.30 15.14 -5.53
CA LYS A 101 21.53 13.82 -4.93
C LYS A 101 20.30 13.42 -4.10
N ILE A 102 19.82 12.19 -4.27
CA ILE A 102 18.73 11.65 -3.45
C ILE A 102 19.18 11.58 -1.99
N THR A 103 18.33 12.09 -1.09
CA THR A 103 18.57 12.13 0.34
C THR A 103 17.59 11.23 1.07
N GLN A 104 17.92 10.88 2.33
CA GLN A 104 17.00 10.10 3.17
C GLN A 104 15.70 10.85 3.44
N ALA A 105 15.73 12.18 3.55
CA ALA A 105 14.53 12.99 3.76
C ALA A 105 13.55 12.89 2.57
N MET A 106 14.05 12.89 1.33
CA MET A 106 13.19 12.69 0.15
C MET A 106 12.56 11.31 0.14
N LEU A 107 13.37 10.29 0.48
CA LEU A 107 12.88 8.91 0.55
C LEU A 107 11.85 8.74 1.67
N ASP A 108 12.00 9.45 2.80
CA ASP A 108 11.01 9.53 3.88
C ASP A 108 9.72 10.18 3.41
N THR A 109 9.79 11.24 2.59
CA THR A 109 8.60 11.88 2.00
C THR A 109 7.89 10.96 1.00
N CYS A 110 8.62 10.31 0.09
CA CYS A 110 8.01 9.54 -0.99
C CYS A 110 7.51 8.16 -0.54
N VAL A 111 8.25 7.46 0.32
CA VAL A 111 7.96 6.06 0.70
C VAL A 111 7.57 5.94 2.18
N GLY A 112 7.85 6.95 3.00
CA GLY A 112 7.74 6.85 4.45
C GLY A 112 9.06 6.46 5.12
N PRO A 113 9.23 6.77 6.42
CA PRO A 113 10.47 6.57 7.14
C PRO A 113 10.88 5.09 7.21
N LYS A 114 12.18 4.84 7.42
CA LYS A 114 12.67 3.48 7.66
C LYS A 114 11.97 2.86 8.86
N ALA A 115 11.32 1.71 8.66
CA ALA A 115 10.57 1.03 9.70
C ALA A 115 11.51 0.39 10.74
N THR A 116 11.13 0.53 12.01
CA THR A 116 11.85 0.00 13.18
C THR A 116 10.97 -0.96 13.97
N ASN A 117 11.47 -1.54 15.06
CA ASN A 117 10.66 -2.37 15.96
C ASN A 117 9.49 -1.61 16.62
N LYS A 118 9.53 -0.26 16.61
CA LYS A 118 8.49 0.62 17.16
C LYS A 118 7.50 1.11 16.10
N THR A 119 7.68 0.75 14.83
CA THR A 119 6.77 1.16 13.77
C THR A 119 5.46 0.39 13.90
N LEU A 120 4.38 1.15 14.08
CA LEU A 120 3.02 0.63 14.25
C LEU A 120 2.07 1.13 13.15
N HIS A 121 2.55 1.98 12.24
CA HIS A 121 1.77 2.53 11.15
C HIS A 121 2.53 2.37 9.85
N TYR A 122 1.85 1.89 8.81
CA TYR A 122 2.34 1.84 7.44
C TYR A 122 1.22 2.39 6.55
N SER A 123 1.57 3.23 5.59
CA SER A 123 0.61 3.84 4.68
C SER A 123 1.15 3.82 3.26
N GLY A 124 0.26 3.90 2.28
CA GLY A 124 0.62 4.07 0.88
C GLY A 124 -0.58 4.40 0.03
N GLY A 125 -0.51 5.48 -0.75
CA GLY A 125 -1.61 5.92 -1.60
C GLY A 125 -2.91 6.07 -0.82
N GLU A 126 -3.81 5.09 -0.98
CA GLU A 126 -5.16 5.06 -0.43
C GLU A 126 -5.37 4.04 0.70
N TRP A 127 -4.30 3.46 1.26
CA TRP A 127 -4.42 2.45 2.32
C TRP A 127 -3.53 2.72 3.53
N ASP A 128 -4.00 2.25 4.68
CA ASP A 128 -3.32 2.29 5.96
C ASP A 128 -3.35 0.92 6.66
N ILE A 129 -2.22 0.59 7.29
CA ILE A 129 -2.07 -0.55 8.21
C ILE A 129 -1.66 0.02 9.56
N SER A 130 -2.56 -0.06 10.55
CA SER A 130 -2.28 0.30 11.94
C SER A 130 -2.16 -0.94 12.83
N LEU A 131 -1.23 -0.91 13.78
CA LEU A 131 -0.94 -2.00 14.72
C LEU A 131 -1.13 -1.52 16.16
N ASP A 132 -1.94 -2.22 16.94
CA ASP A 132 -2.05 -2.00 18.39
C ASP A 132 -1.31 -3.11 19.15
N ASP A 133 -0.19 -2.76 19.79
CA ASP A 133 0.61 -3.70 20.59
C ASP A 133 -0.12 -4.20 21.85
N THR A 134 -1.00 -3.38 22.42
CA THR A 134 -1.76 -3.70 23.64
C THR A 134 -2.85 -4.71 23.32
N ALA A 135 -3.66 -4.42 22.31
CA ALA A 135 -4.76 -5.28 21.88
C ALA A 135 -4.30 -6.46 21.01
N ARG A 136 -3.10 -6.37 20.41
CA ARG A 136 -2.58 -7.25 19.34
C ARG A 136 -3.54 -7.29 18.16
N THR A 137 -3.94 -6.11 17.70
CA THR A 137 -4.85 -5.96 16.56
C THR A 137 -4.13 -5.31 15.39
N VAL A 138 -4.47 -5.77 14.20
CA VAL A 138 -4.16 -5.10 12.94
C VAL A 138 -5.44 -4.42 12.48
N HIS A 139 -5.33 -3.14 12.15
CA HIS A 139 -6.37 -2.41 11.44
C HIS A 139 -5.92 -2.22 10.00
N TRP A 140 -6.79 -2.62 9.08
CA TRP A 140 -6.66 -2.39 7.65
C TRP A 140 -7.71 -1.35 7.29
N ASP A 141 -7.30 -0.31 6.57
CA ASP A 141 -8.17 0.73 6.06
C ASP A 141 -7.76 1.07 4.63
N VAL A 142 -8.74 1.19 3.75
CA VAL A 142 -8.60 1.63 2.36
C VAL A 142 -9.65 2.69 2.17
N HIS A 143 -9.21 3.91 1.89
CA HIS A 143 -10.07 5.04 1.64
C HIS A 143 -10.84 4.84 0.32
N GLU A 144 -12.05 5.39 0.28
CA GLU A 144 -12.90 5.33 -0.91
C GLU A 144 -12.25 6.06 -2.08
N ASN A 145 -11.81 5.30 -3.09
CA ASN A 145 -11.30 5.86 -4.33
C ASN A 145 -11.53 4.85 -5.48
N ASN A 146 -11.31 5.31 -6.71
CA ASN A 146 -11.43 4.48 -7.90
C ASN A 146 -10.40 3.34 -7.88
N ARG A 147 -10.88 2.10 -7.71
CA ARG A 147 -10.09 0.86 -7.60
C ARG A 147 -9.07 0.89 -6.46
N ALA A 148 -9.40 1.59 -5.38
CA ALA A 148 -8.54 1.73 -4.22
C ALA A 148 -8.24 0.37 -3.59
N VAL A 149 -9.27 -0.48 -3.46
CA VAL A 149 -9.15 -1.81 -2.84
C VAL A 149 -8.27 -2.73 -3.67
N GLU A 150 -8.45 -2.74 -5.00
CA GLU A 150 -7.60 -3.49 -5.94
C GLU A 150 -6.13 -3.06 -5.79
N ALA A 151 -5.85 -1.77 -5.91
CA ALA A 151 -4.50 -1.22 -5.79
C ALA A 151 -3.87 -1.49 -4.40
N ALA A 152 -4.65 -1.35 -3.33
CA ALA A 152 -4.20 -1.60 -1.96
C ALA A 152 -3.83 -3.07 -1.74
N ARG A 153 -4.66 -4.01 -2.24
CA ARG A 153 -4.44 -5.46 -2.15
C ARG A 153 -3.26 -5.92 -3.01
N GLU A 154 -3.03 -5.28 -4.16
CA GLU A 154 -1.91 -5.56 -5.06
C GLU A 154 -0.59 -4.92 -4.62
N SER A 155 -0.65 -3.91 -3.74
CA SER A 155 0.55 -3.33 -3.14
C SER A 155 1.39 -4.40 -2.43
N LEU A 156 2.72 -4.21 -2.40
CA LEU A 156 3.62 -5.16 -1.75
C LEU A 156 3.29 -5.36 -0.25
N MET A 157 2.90 -4.28 0.42
CA MET A 157 2.50 -4.29 1.83
C MET A 157 1.15 -4.99 2.04
N GLY A 158 0.14 -4.68 1.23
CA GLY A 158 -1.16 -5.36 1.25
C GLY A 158 -1.02 -6.86 0.99
N HIS A 159 -0.34 -7.24 -0.10
CA HIS A 159 -0.10 -8.63 -0.44
C HIS A 159 0.61 -9.39 0.70
N THR A 160 1.63 -8.76 1.31
CA THR A 160 2.36 -9.36 2.43
C THR A 160 1.49 -9.52 3.66
N LEU A 161 0.73 -8.47 4.04
CA LEU A 161 -0.19 -8.53 5.17
C LEU A 161 -1.16 -9.70 5.01
N PHE A 162 -1.88 -9.75 3.89
CA PHE A 162 -2.91 -10.76 3.66
C PHE A 162 -2.36 -12.17 3.55
N LYS A 163 -1.19 -12.33 2.93
CA LYS A 163 -0.47 -13.61 2.91
C LYS A 163 -0.13 -14.09 4.32
N GLU A 164 0.33 -13.21 5.20
CA GLU A 164 0.67 -13.57 6.57
C GLU A 164 -0.59 -13.81 7.42
N LEU A 165 -1.64 -12.98 7.31
CA LEU A 165 -2.92 -13.23 8.00
C LEU A 165 -3.49 -14.61 7.66
N ASN A 166 -3.44 -15.02 6.38
CA ASN A 166 -3.91 -16.34 5.95
C ASN A 166 -3.08 -17.51 6.51
N ARG A 167 -1.83 -17.28 6.93
CA ARG A 167 -0.94 -18.31 7.48
C ARG A 167 -1.03 -18.47 8.99
N ILE A 168 -1.61 -17.49 9.67
CA ILE A 168 -1.68 -17.48 11.13
C ILE A 168 -2.64 -18.57 11.60
N ASP A 169 -2.15 -19.46 12.45
CA ASP A 169 -3.03 -20.36 13.21
C ASP A 169 -3.63 -19.59 14.41
N TYR A 170 -4.88 -19.15 14.20
CA TYR A 170 -5.72 -18.44 15.18
C TYR A 170 -6.17 -19.31 16.37
N GLY A 171 -5.95 -20.63 16.31
CA GLY A 171 -6.37 -21.57 17.33
C GLY A 171 -7.89 -21.66 17.47
N LYS A 172 -8.35 -22.15 18.63
CA LYS A 172 -9.77 -22.40 18.91
C LYS A 172 -10.48 -21.25 19.63
N GLN A 173 -9.78 -20.15 19.94
CA GLN A 173 -10.34 -19.05 20.73
C GLN A 173 -11.32 -18.22 19.89
N LYS A 174 -12.55 -18.04 20.40
CA LYS A 174 -13.63 -17.30 19.71
C LYS A 174 -13.31 -15.83 19.43
N ALA A 175 -12.41 -15.23 20.21
CA ALA A 175 -12.04 -13.82 20.09
C ALA A 175 -10.88 -13.56 19.11
N MET A 176 -10.28 -14.60 18.51
CA MET A 176 -9.13 -14.46 17.61
C MET A 176 -9.59 -14.35 16.16
N GLY A 177 -8.90 -13.51 15.39
CA GLY A 177 -9.25 -13.17 14.01
C GLY A 177 -10.14 -11.94 13.92
N GLY A 178 -10.95 -11.85 12.87
CA GLY A 178 -11.85 -10.73 12.61
C GLY A 178 -12.38 -10.76 11.17
N VAL A 179 -13.17 -9.75 10.82
CA VAL A 179 -13.72 -9.55 9.48
C VAL A 179 -13.18 -8.24 8.90
N ILE A 180 -12.96 -8.25 7.60
CA ILE A 180 -12.80 -7.06 6.78
C ILE A 180 -14.06 -6.93 5.93
N VAL A 181 -14.61 -5.72 5.95
CA VAL A 181 -15.77 -5.34 5.17
C VAL A 181 -15.37 -4.29 4.14
N GLY A 182 -16.10 -4.23 3.04
CA GLY A 182 -15.96 -3.20 2.04
C GLY A 182 -17.30 -2.82 1.45
N ASN A 183 -17.26 -1.84 0.57
CA ASN A 183 -18.40 -1.45 -0.25
C ASN A 183 -17.90 -0.83 -1.55
N ASP A 184 -18.78 -0.73 -2.54
CA ASP A 184 -18.50 -0.03 -3.79
C ASP A 184 -19.70 0.76 -4.31
N GLU A 185 -19.45 1.66 -5.26
CA GLU A 185 -20.47 2.54 -5.85
C GLU A 185 -21.67 1.77 -6.42
N TYR A 186 -21.44 0.60 -7.03
CA TYR A 186 -22.50 -0.18 -7.68
C TYR A 186 -23.39 -0.86 -6.66
N ASN A 187 -22.82 -1.33 -5.56
CA ASN A 187 -23.54 -1.95 -4.46
C ASN A 187 -24.28 -0.93 -3.59
N GLN A 188 -23.77 0.30 -3.48
CA GLN A 188 -24.48 1.41 -2.82
C GLN A 188 -25.71 1.87 -3.60
N ASP A 189 -25.60 1.96 -4.92
CA ASP A 189 -26.66 2.45 -5.81
C ASP A 189 -27.71 1.38 -6.17
N ASP A 190 -27.53 0.12 -5.73
CA ASP A 190 -28.51 -0.93 -5.95
C ASP A 190 -29.73 -0.75 -5.03
N CYS A 191 -30.87 -0.38 -5.63
CA CYS A 191 -32.16 -0.26 -4.97
C CYS A 191 -32.89 -1.61 -4.76
N GLY A 192 -32.26 -2.74 -5.09
CA GLY A 192 -32.79 -4.09 -4.93
C GLY A 192 -32.77 -4.61 -3.50
N LEU A 193 -33.47 -5.74 -3.26
CA LEU A 193 -33.39 -6.47 -1.99
C LEU A 193 -31.96 -7.03 -1.82
N GLY A 194 -31.21 -6.47 -0.88
CA GLY A 194 -29.80 -6.82 -0.61
C GLY A 194 -28.79 -5.73 -1.00
N GLY A 195 -29.23 -4.67 -1.68
CA GLY A 195 -28.39 -3.52 -2.03
C GLY A 195 -28.20 -2.51 -0.88
N GLY A 196 -27.14 -1.71 -0.97
CA GLY A 196 -26.83 -0.60 -0.06
C GLY A 196 -25.99 -0.93 1.17
N GLY A 197 -25.79 -2.20 1.51
CA GLY A 197 -25.06 -2.64 2.71
C GLY A 197 -23.61 -3.04 2.44
N ASN A 198 -22.72 -2.82 3.41
CA ASN A 198 -21.34 -3.31 3.33
C ASN A 198 -21.30 -4.84 3.21
N TYR A 199 -20.34 -5.37 2.46
CA TYR A 199 -20.13 -6.80 2.28
C TYR A 199 -18.80 -7.27 2.91
N GLU A 200 -18.76 -8.54 3.31
CA GLU A 200 -17.52 -9.19 3.76
C GLU A 200 -16.56 -9.39 2.58
N THR A 201 -15.33 -8.93 2.73
CA THR A 201 -14.26 -9.10 1.74
C THR A 201 -13.22 -10.13 2.17
N ALA A 202 -13.02 -10.29 3.48
CA ALA A 202 -12.18 -11.33 4.04
C ALA A 202 -12.56 -11.64 5.51
N SER A 203 -12.44 -12.90 5.90
CA SER A 203 -12.57 -13.33 7.30
C SER A 203 -11.41 -14.18 7.76
N PHE A 204 -11.04 -14.00 9.02
CA PHE A 204 -9.93 -14.70 9.66
C PHE A 204 -10.36 -15.26 11.01
N GLY A 205 -9.89 -16.47 11.33
CA GLY A 205 -10.11 -17.11 12.62
C GLY A 205 -11.59 -17.32 13.00
N LYS A 206 -11.82 -17.69 14.27
CA LYS A 206 -13.17 -17.98 14.78
C LYS A 206 -14.04 -16.74 14.97
N ALA A 207 -13.44 -15.57 15.17
CA ALA A 207 -14.17 -14.31 15.20
C ALA A 207 -14.80 -14.03 13.81
N GLY A 208 -13.99 -14.18 12.75
CA GLY A 208 -14.45 -14.05 11.36
C GLY A 208 -15.58 -15.03 11.00
N GLU A 209 -15.40 -16.33 11.28
CA GLU A 209 -16.42 -17.36 11.03
C GLU A 209 -17.77 -17.12 11.73
N ARG A 210 -17.79 -16.32 12.80
CA ARG A 210 -19.00 -16.02 13.57
C ARG A 210 -19.71 -14.81 13.00
N GLU A 211 -18.98 -13.75 12.68
CA GLU A 211 -19.53 -12.53 12.10
C GLU A 211 -20.12 -12.79 10.72
N GLY A 212 -19.42 -13.53 9.85
CA GLY A 212 -19.95 -13.93 8.54
C GLY A 212 -21.24 -14.78 8.60
N ARG A 213 -21.50 -15.47 9.71
CA ARG A 213 -22.72 -16.28 9.90
C ARG A 213 -23.98 -15.46 10.18
N TRP A 214 -23.87 -14.22 10.64
CA TRP A 214 -25.04 -13.37 10.90
C TRP A 214 -25.60 -12.74 9.61
N HIS A 215 -24.78 -12.60 8.57
CA HIS A 215 -25.19 -12.02 7.28
C HIS A 215 -26.03 -12.95 6.39
N TYR A 216 -26.13 -14.25 6.71
CA TYR A 216 -26.92 -15.24 5.93
C TYR A 216 -28.21 -15.71 6.63
N LEU A 217 -28.58 -15.14 7.79
CA LEU A 217 -29.72 -15.58 8.61
C LEU A 217 -30.83 -14.51 8.78
N THR A 218 -30.82 -13.47 7.96
CA THR A 218 -31.88 -12.46 7.86
C THR A 218 -32.40 -12.41 6.44
#